data_AF-A0A9X1BBK1-F1
#
_entry.id   AF-A0A9X1BBK1-F1
#
_cell.length_a   1.000
_cell.length_b   1.000
_cell.length_c   1.000
_cell.angle_alpha   90.00
_cell.angle_beta   90.00
_cell.angle_gamma   90.00
#
_symmetry.space_group_name_H-M   'P 1'
#
loop_
_entity.id
_entity.type
_entity.pdbx_description
1 polymer ?
#
loop_
_entity_poly.entity_id
_entity_poly.type
_entity_poly.pdbx_seq_one_letter_code
_entity_poly.pdbx_strand_id
1 'polypeptide(L)'
;MLKPTQTIALAVLTLCMAPAIAETGTAKILAPWEANGQLYQIAVDKLHFIGTFEGIMYIEHGEGLLDTALFTCPSTQIIHVLSNQLDSHGYCTIESPTGDYVYAEFTCDGEPGSCTGTFTLTGGTGRLAGITGESDMIVRTALSGTAINEATGGTISAAKGLAIWPEMRFEFPGRSAKSGMLGTGPTPPESESNQAVTEDRQTDGPASSEAASESMDAPLRAANGRVPE
;
A
#
# COMPACT_ATOMS: atom_id res chain seq x y z
N MET A 1 17.90 51.44 -63.10
CA MET A 1 18.58 50.13 -62.93
C MET A 1 18.70 49.85 -61.43
N LEU A 2 18.21 48.68 -61.02
CA LEU A 2 18.43 47.85 -59.80
C LEU A 2 19.32 48.42 -58.67
N LYS A 3 19.02 48.29 -57.36
CA LYS A 3 18.40 47.16 -56.60
C LYS A 3 18.01 47.64 -55.16
N PRO A 4 16.91 47.16 -54.56
CA PRO A 4 16.63 47.34 -53.13
C PRO A 4 17.23 46.17 -52.30
N THR A 5 17.94 46.50 -51.23
CA THR A 5 18.56 45.55 -50.30
C THR A 5 17.52 45.12 -49.25
N GLN A 6 17.03 43.88 -49.35
CA GLN A 6 16.11 43.29 -48.37
C GLN A 6 16.90 42.75 -47.17
N THR A 7 16.67 43.35 -46.01
CA THR A 7 17.12 42.86 -44.70
C THR A 7 16.18 41.76 -44.24
N ILE A 8 16.62 40.50 -44.27
CA ILE A 8 15.87 39.36 -43.74
C ILE A 8 16.08 39.35 -42.22
N ALA A 9 15.04 39.69 -41.46
CA ALA A 9 15.00 39.54 -40.01
C ALA A 9 14.73 38.07 -39.67
N LEU A 10 15.74 37.38 -39.14
CA LEU A 10 15.65 36.01 -38.65
C LEU A 10 15.04 36.03 -37.23
N ALA A 11 13.73 35.81 -37.12
CA ALA A 11 13.06 35.66 -35.83
C ALA A 11 13.40 34.28 -35.22
N VAL A 12 14.32 34.27 -34.25
CA VAL A 12 14.61 33.09 -33.43
C VAL A 12 13.43 32.87 -32.48
N LEU A 13 12.59 31.89 -32.80
CA LEU A 13 11.49 31.45 -31.95
C LEU A 13 12.03 30.52 -30.86
N THR A 14 12.50 31.10 -29.75
CA THR A 14 12.97 30.37 -28.58
C THR A 14 11.77 29.73 -27.88
N LEU A 15 11.52 28.45 -28.15
CA LEU A 15 10.49 27.67 -27.48
C LEU A 15 10.95 27.40 -26.03
N CYS A 16 10.39 28.12 -25.06
CA CYS A 16 10.56 27.84 -23.63
C CYS A 16 9.93 26.48 -23.29
N MET A 17 10.71 25.39 -23.41
CA MET A 17 10.42 24.14 -22.72
C MET A 17 10.72 24.37 -21.24
N ALA A 18 9.70 24.72 -20.45
CA ALA A 18 9.80 24.65 -19.00
C ALA A 18 9.98 23.17 -18.60
N PRO A 19 10.92 22.84 -17.69
CA PRO A 19 11.04 21.48 -17.19
C PRO A 19 9.75 21.11 -16.47
N ALA A 20 9.13 20.00 -16.88
CA ALA A 20 8.06 19.40 -16.11
C ALA A 20 8.69 18.88 -14.81
N ILE A 21 8.46 19.57 -13.69
CA ILE A 21 8.83 19.07 -12.38
C ILE A 21 7.93 17.87 -12.10
N ALA A 22 8.51 16.68 -12.01
CA ALA A 22 7.84 15.50 -11.50
C ALA A 22 7.70 15.65 -9.97
N GLU A 23 6.50 15.43 -9.45
CA GLU A 23 6.29 15.41 -8.01
C GLU A 23 6.63 14.01 -7.51
N THR A 24 7.54 13.94 -6.54
CA THR A 24 7.99 12.68 -5.93
C THR A 24 7.54 12.63 -4.48
N GLY A 25 7.15 11.45 -4.00
CA GLY A 25 6.74 11.24 -2.61
C GLY A 25 7.17 9.87 -2.11
N THR A 26 7.15 9.70 -0.80
CA THR A 26 7.38 8.41 -0.15
C THR A 26 6.42 8.27 1.01
N ALA A 27 5.81 7.10 1.15
CA ALA A 27 4.91 6.80 2.25
C ALA A 27 5.07 5.35 2.71
N LYS A 28 4.81 5.09 3.98
CA LYS A 28 4.65 3.72 4.49
C LYS A 28 3.18 3.32 4.35
N ILE A 29 2.92 2.13 3.83
CA ILE A 29 1.57 1.62 3.61
C ILE A 29 1.39 0.28 4.32
N LEU A 30 0.22 0.12 4.91
CA LEU A 30 -0.23 -1.12 5.54
C LEU A 30 -1.55 -1.54 4.92
N ALA A 31 -1.70 -2.82 4.58
CA ALA A 31 -2.97 -3.34 4.09
C ALA A 31 -3.30 -4.70 4.69
N PRO A 32 -4.26 -4.77 5.62
CA PRO A 32 -4.92 -6.03 5.95
C PRO A 32 -5.55 -6.61 4.69
N TRP A 33 -5.34 -7.90 4.47
CA TRP A 33 -5.82 -8.57 3.26
C TRP A 33 -6.49 -9.89 3.59
N GLU A 34 -7.36 -10.31 2.68
CA GLU A 34 -7.86 -11.66 2.58
C GLU A 34 -7.60 -12.22 1.18
N ALA A 35 -7.44 -13.53 1.12
CA ALA A 35 -7.18 -14.26 -0.11
C ALA A 35 -8.21 -15.35 -0.28
N ASN A 36 -8.70 -15.49 -1.50
CA ASN A 36 -9.66 -16.52 -1.89
C ASN A 36 -9.17 -17.16 -3.19
N GLY A 37 -9.12 -18.49 -3.24
CA GLY A 37 -8.67 -19.19 -4.44
C GLY A 37 -8.73 -20.70 -4.35
N GLN A 38 -8.10 -21.35 -5.32
CA GLN A 38 -8.03 -22.81 -5.42
C GLN A 38 -6.59 -23.29 -5.33
N LEU A 39 -6.39 -24.43 -4.68
CA LEU A 39 -5.12 -25.15 -4.58
C LEU A 39 -5.16 -26.38 -5.48
N TYR A 40 -4.14 -26.51 -6.34
CA TYR A 40 -3.95 -27.65 -7.22
C TYR A 40 -2.63 -28.33 -6.90
N GLN A 41 -2.64 -29.65 -6.72
CA GLN A 41 -1.40 -30.41 -6.70
C GLN A 41 -0.89 -30.59 -8.14
N ILE A 42 0.24 -29.96 -8.48
CA ILE A 42 0.81 -29.97 -9.83
C ILE A 42 2.06 -30.84 -9.95
N ALA A 43 2.62 -31.28 -8.81
CA ALA A 43 3.64 -32.31 -8.71
C ALA A 43 3.54 -32.99 -7.34
N VAL A 44 4.34 -34.05 -7.12
CA VAL A 44 4.38 -34.76 -5.83
C VAL A 44 4.70 -33.80 -4.68
N ASP A 45 5.55 -32.81 -4.92
CA ASP A 45 6.07 -31.85 -3.96
C ASP A 45 5.68 -30.40 -4.26
N LYS A 46 4.70 -30.15 -5.14
CA LYS A 46 4.30 -28.80 -5.55
C LYS A 46 2.79 -28.59 -5.52
N LEU A 47 2.38 -27.53 -4.84
CA LEU A 47 1.03 -26.99 -4.89
C LEU A 47 1.02 -25.67 -5.67
N HIS A 48 -0.01 -25.46 -6.46
CA HIS A 48 -0.25 -24.23 -7.21
C HIS A 48 -1.54 -23.61 -6.70
N PHE A 49 -1.42 -22.45 -6.04
CA PHE A 49 -2.55 -21.61 -5.70
C PHE A 49 -2.85 -20.67 -6.86
N ILE A 50 -4.12 -20.55 -7.23
CA ILE A 50 -4.62 -19.55 -8.18
C ILE A 50 -5.80 -18.85 -7.51
N GLY A 51 -5.73 -17.54 -7.36
CA GLY A 51 -6.76 -16.81 -6.65
C GLY A 51 -6.59 -15.30 -6.70
N THR A 52 -7.20 -14.64 -5.73
CA THR A 52 -7.22 -13.19 -5.62
C THR A 52 -6.95 -12.79 -4.18
N PHE A 53 -6.10 -11.78 -4.00
CA PHE A 53 -5.86 -11.09 -2.74
C PHE A 53 -6.60 -9.76 -2.78
N GLU A 54 -7.32 -9.42 -1.72
CA GLU A 54 -8.09 -8.18 -1.63
C GLU A 54 -7.96 -7.57 -0.24
N GLY A 55 -8.03 -6.24 -0.16
CA GLY A 55 -7.92 -5.54 1.11
C GLY A 55 -7.90 -4.03 0.95
N ILE A 56 -7.77 -3.32 2.08
CA ILE A 56 -7.73 -1.86 2.10
C ILE A 56 -6.31 -1.40 2.44
N MET A 57 -5.74 -0.54 1.60
CA MET A 57 -4.46 0.14 1.82
C MET A 57 -4.67 1.37 2.68
N TYR A 58 -3.85 1.51 3.72
CA TYR A 58 -3.80 2.68 4.59
C TYR A 58 -2.42 3.30 4.52
N ILE A 59 -2.37 4.60 4.24
CA ILE A 59 -1.11 5.35 4.30
C ILE A 59 -0.86 5.70 5.77
N GLU A 60 0.32 5.36 6.27
CA GLU A 60 0.71 5.75 7.63
C GLU A 60 0.76 7.29 7.70
N HIS A 61 0.05 7.86 8.68
CA HIS A 61 -0.22 9.29 8.81
C HIS A 61 -1.23 9.90 7.82
N GLY A 62 -1.98 9.06 7.07
CA GLY A 62 -3.39 9.29 6.74
C GLY A 62 -3.73 10.40 5.74
N GLU A 63 -2.83 10.76 4.84
CA GLU A 63 -3.12 11.76 3.81
C GLU A 63 -2.78 11.19 2.42
N GLY A 64 -3.41 11.70 1.35
CA GLY A 64 -3.13 11.26 -0.03
C GLY A 64 -4.30 10.57 -0.74
N LEU A 65 -4.23 10.49 -2.08
CA LEU A 65 -5.31 9.94 -2.92
C LEU A 65 -5.47 8.42 -2.81
N LEU A 66 -4.44 7.75 -2.31
CA LEU A 66 -4.43 6.30 -2.11
C LEU A 66 -4.68 5.91 -0.65
N ASP A 67 -4.97 6.87 0.23
CA ASP A 67 -5.39 6.53 1.57
C ASP A 67 -6.78 5.88 1.54
N THR A 68 -6.92 4.78 2.28
CA THR A 68 -8.14 3.96 2.31
C THR A 68 -8.53 3.44 0.91
N ALA A 69 -7.54 3.12 0.07
CA ALA A 69 -7.79 2.57 -1.27
C ALA A 69 -8.04 1.06 -1.21
N LEU A 70 -9.00 0.57 -2.01
CA LEU A 70 -9.27 -0.86 -2.15
C LEU A 70 -8.30 -1.46 -3.16
N PHE A 71 -7.54 -2.48 -2.78
CA PHE A 71 -6.72 -3.22 -3.74
C PHE A 71 -7.30 -4.60 -4.01
N THR A 72 -7.12 -5.06 -5.24
CA THR A 72 -7.48 -6.41 -5.69
C THR A 72 -6.37 -6.93 -6.59
N CYS A 73 -5.74 -8.03 -6.20
CA CYS A 73 -4.63 -8.63 -6.91
C CYS A 73 -4.92 -10.09 -7.29
N PRO A 74 -5.37 -10.36 -8.53
CA PRO A 74 -5.28 -11.69 -9.10
C PRO A 74 -3.82 -12.16 -9.14
N SER A 75 -3.58 -13.36 -8.62
CA SER A 75 -2.21 -13.88 -8.45
C SER A 75 -2.14 -15.40 -8.49
N THR A 76 -0.92 -15.88 -8.64
CA THR A 76 -0.58 -17.30 -8.51
C THR A 76 0.54 -17.50 -7.52
N GLN A 77 0.54 -18.64 -6.84
CA GLN A 77 1.63 -19.04 -5.94
C GLN A 77 2.03 -20.48 -6.19
N ILE A 78 3.33 -20.74 -6.22
CA ILE A 78 3.89 -22.09 -6.23
C ILE A 78 4.45 -22.35 -4.83
N ILE A 79 3.96 -23.41 -4.20
CA ILE A 79 4.42 -23.87 -2.88
C ILE A 79 5.20 -25.16 -3.09
N HIS A 80 6.48 -25.13 -2.76
CA HIS A 80 7.37 -26.27 -2.75
C HIS A 80 7.34 -26.93 -1.37
N VAL A 81 6.58 -28.02 -1.25
CA VAL A 81 6.25 -28.66 0.03
C VAL A 81 7.49 -29.18 0.76
N LEU A 82 8.45 -29.74 0.02
CA LEU A 82 9.65 -30.36 0.61
C LEU A 82 10.72 -29.33 1.01
N SER A 83 10.91 -28.28 0.20
CA SER A 83 11.89 -27.23 0.51
C SER A 83 11.32 -26.10 1.37
N ASN A 84 10.02 -26.13 1.68
CA ASN A 84 9.30 -25.07 2.39
C ASN A 84 9.41 -23.69 1.70
N GLN A 85 9.49 -23.68 0.37
CA GLN A 85 9.61 -22.44 -0.41
C GLN A 85 8.27 -22.06 -1.02
N LEU A 86 8.06 -20.76 -1.17
CA LEU A 86 6.91 -20.16 -1.81
C LEU A 86 7.40 -19.10 -2.79
N ASP A 87 6.88 -19.17 -4.01
CA ASP A 87 7.09 -18.15 -5.04
C ASP A 87 5.71 -17.62 -5.47
N SER A 88 5.55 -16.31 -5.56
CA SER A 88 4.26 -15.66 -5.83
C SER A 88 4.43 -14.47 -6.76
N HIS A 89 3.48 -14.30 -7.67
CA HIS A 89 3.38 -13.09 -8.48
C HIS A 89 1.94 -12.77 -8.82
N GLY A 90 1.66 -11.50 -9.06
CA GLY A 90 0.33 -11.06 -9.44
C GLY A 90 0.29 -9.66 -9.99
N TYR A 91 -0.89 -9.29 -10.45
CA TYR A 91 -1.21 -7.97 -10.98
C TYR A 91 -2.32 -7.38 -10.12
N CYS A 92 -2.25 -6.11 -9.81
CA CYS A 92 -3.16 -5.46 -8.89
C CYS A 92 -3.88 -4.29 -9.55
N THR A 93 -5.15 -4.13 -9.18
CA THR A 93 -5.91 -2.88 -9.34
C THR A 93 -6.10 -2.27 -7.96
N ILE A 94 -5.84 -0.97 -7.84
CA ILE A 94 -6.01 -0.21 -6.60
C ILE A 94 -7.00 0.92 -6.91
N GLU A 95 -8.17 0.87 -6.31
CA GLU A 95 -9.23 1.86 -6.46
C GLU A 95 -9.13 2.89 -5.33
N SER A 96 -8.89 4.15 -5.70
CA SER A 96 -8.96 5.27 -4.76
C SER A 96 -10.40 5.49 -4.28
N PRO A 97 -10.60 6.13 -3.11
CA PRO A 97 -11.94 6.54 -2.63
C PRO A 97 -12.72 7.43 -3.61
N THR A 98 -12.05 7.93 -4.63
CA THR A 98 -12.58 8.87 -5.61
C THR A 98 -12.86 8.25 -6.97
N GLY A 99 -12.64 6.94 -7.12
CA GLY A 99 -12.90 6.18 -8.34
C GLY A 99 -11.77 6.22 -9.39
N ASP A 100 -10.65 6.88 -9.11
CA ASP A 100 -9.43 6.77 -9.91
C ASP A 100 -8.72 5.43 -9.58
N TYR A 101 -8.13 4.76 -10.58
CA TYR A 101 -7.41 3.50 -10.44
C TYR A 101 -5.90 3.67 -10.55
N VAL A 102 -5.17 2.81 -9.83
CA VAL A 102 -3.73 2.53 -10.03
C VAL A 102 -3.56 1.05 -10.35
N TYR A 103 -2.63 0.76 -11.24
CA TYR A 103 -2.25 -0.60 -11.61
C TYR A 103 -0.87 -0.89 -11.05
N ALA A 104 -0.69 -2.11 -10.57
CA ALA A 104 0.59 -2.56 -10.07
C ALA A 104 0.86 -4.02 -10.41
N GLU A 105 2.10 -4.43 -10.27
CA GLU A 105 2.51 -5.83 -10.27
C GLU A 105 3.34 -6.10 -9.02
N PHE A 106 3.33 -7.35 -8.58
CA PHE A 106 4.14 -7.77 -7.46
C PHE A 106 4.80 -9.12 -7.69
N THR A 107 5.92 -9.30 -7.01
CA THR A 107 6.56 -10.60 -6.78
C THR A 107 6.73 -10.78 -5.27
N CYS A 108 6.74 -12.03 -4.80
CA CYS A 108 6.94 -12.32 -3.39
C CYS A 108 7.45 -13.75 -3.22
N ASP A 109 8.65 -13.88 -2.69
CA ASP A 109 9.28 -15.17 -2.46
C ASP A 109 9.60 -15.35 -0.96
N GLY A 110 9.55 -16.58 -0.47
CA GLY A 110 9.79 -16.86 0.94
C GLY A 110 9.31 -18.25 1.34
N GLU A 111 8.61 -18.31 2.47
CA GLU A 111 8.05 -19.55 3.01
C GLU A 111 6.52 -19.40 3.16
N PRO A 112 5.76 -20.50 3.16
CA PRO A 112 4.34 -20.45 3.48
C PRO A 112 4.06 -19.66 4.78
N GLY A 113 3.36 -18.54 4.64
CA GLY A 113 3.00 -17.65 5.74
C GLY A 113 3.85 -16.37 5.87
N SER A 114 4.98 -16.27 5.18
CA SER A 114 5.81 -15.06 5.16
C SER A 114 6.62 -14.97 3.87
N CYS A 115 6.44 -13.90 3.11
CA CYS A 115 7.24 -13.65 1.91
C CYS A 115 7.64 -12.18 1.80
N THR A 116 8.71 -11.94 1.04
CA THR A 116 9.21 -10.62 0.70
C THR A 116 9.41 -10.51 -0.80
N GLY A 117 9.21 -9.34 -1.38
CA GLY A 117 9.51 -9.10 -2.78
C GLY A 117 9.31 -7.65 -3.16
N THR A 118 8.92 -7.40 -4.40
CA THR A 118 8.78 -6.04 -4.94
C THR A 118 7.34 -5.76 -5.34
N PHE A 119 6.93 -4.50 -5.21
CA PHE A 119 5.64 -4.00 -5.65
C PHE A 119 5.85 -2.76 -6.51
N THR A 120 5.39 -2.80 -7.75
CA THR A 120 5.69 -1.78 -8.77
C THR A 120 4.42 -1.23 -9.35
N LEU A 121 4.24 0.09 -9.33
CA LEU A 121 3.12 0.75 -10.02
C LEU A 121 3.42 0.83 -11.50
N THR A 122 2.49 0.35 -12.31
CA THR A 122 2.62 0.24 -13.76
C THR A 122 1.77 1.26 -14.51
N GLY A 123 0.88 1.96 -13.81
CA GLY A 123 0.13 3.09 -14.36
C GLY A 123 -1.08 3.47 -13.51
N GLY A 124 -1.87 4.40 -14.01
CA GLY A 124 -3.10 4.84 -13.35
C GLY A 124 -4.04 5.62 -14.26
N THR A 125 -5.20 5.97 -13.75
CA THR A 125 -6.27 6.67 -14.49
C THR A 125 -6.61 8.01 -13.85
N GLY A 126 -7.31 8.87 -14.61
CA GLY A 126 -7.84 10.14 -14.09
C GLY A 126 -6.76 11.00 -13.45
N ARG A 127 -6.88 11.31 -12.15
CA ARG A 127 -5.87 12.12 -11.44
C ARG A 127 -4.58 11.36 -11.13
N LEU A 128 -4.63 10.04 -11.20
CA LEU A 128 -3.49 9.15 -11.01
C LEU A 128 -2.84 8.75 -12.34
N ALA A 129 -3.22 9.40 -13.45
CA ALA A 129 -2.68 9.12 -14.76
C ALA A 129 -1.16 9.37 -14.82
N GLY A 130 -0.43 8.35 -15.27
CA GLY A 130 1.02 8.38 -15.39
C GLY A 130 1.78 8.15 -14.08
N ILE A 131 1.09 7.79 -12.99
CA ILE A 131 1.77 7.42 -11.75
C ILE A 131 2.75 6.26 -11.99
N THR A 132 3.94 6.39 -11.42
CA THR A 132 4.91 5.31 -11.29
C THR A 132 5.35 5.22 -9.84
N GLY A 133 5.91 4.08 -9.45
CA GLY A 133 6.31 3.89 -8.08
C GLY A 133 6.79 2.48 -7.81
N GLU A 134 7.49 2.31 -6.71
CA GLU A 134 8.04 1.02 -6.31
C GLU A 134 8.23 0.98 -4.80
N SER A 135 8.07 -0.20 -4.20
CA SER A 135 8.54 -0.50 -2.86
C SER A 135 8.95 -1.96 -2.74
N ASP A 136 9.73 -2.24 -1.70
CA ASP A 136 9.75 -3.57 -1.13
C ASP A 136 8.36 -3.91 -0.58
N MET A 137 8.00 -5.19 -0.63
CA MET A 137 6.75 -5.70 -0.10
C MET A 137 7.06 -6.79 0.92
N ILE A 138 6.42 -6.68 2.08
CA ILE A 138 6.49 -7.69 3.14
C ILE A 138 5.09 -8.20 3.38
N VAL A 139 4.89 -9.51 3.21
CA VAL A 139 3.58 -10.16 3.42
C VAL A 139 3.68 -11.10 4.60
N ARG A 140 2.71 -11.01 5.52
CA ARG A 140 2.57 -11.90 6.67
C ARG A 140 1.17 -12.48 6.68
N THR A 141 1.06 -13.80 6.61
CA THR A 141 -0.22 -14.49 6.78
C THR A 141 -0.47 -14.72 8.27
N ALA A 142 -1.62 -14.29 8.76
CA ALA A 142 -2.04 -14.48 10.15
C ALA A 142 -2.95 -15.70 10.31
N LEU A 143 -3.80 -15.95 9.32
CA LEU A 143 -4.76 -17.05 9.33
C LEU A 143 -4.79 -17.70 7.94
N SER A 144 -4.81 -19.03 7.91
CA SER A 144 -5.00 -19.80 6.68
C SER A 144 -5.93 -20.97 6.94
N GLY A 145 -6.86 -21.20 6.04
CA GLY A 145 -7.79 -22.33 6.08
C GLY A 145 -7.95 -22.93 4.70
N THR A 146 -8.12 -24.25 4.65
CA THR A 146 -8.47 -24.95 3.43
C THR A 146 -9.78 -25.69 3.64
N ALA A 147 -10.58 -25.79 2.59
CA ALA A 147 -11.83 -26.51 2.57
C ALA A 147 -11.96 -27.29 1.26
N ILE A 148 -12.76 -28.34 1.25
CA ILE A 148 -13.09 -29.08 0.04
C ILE A 148 -14.38 -28.51 -0.53
N ASN A 149 -14.36 -28.11 -1.79
CA ASN A 149 -15.56 -27.75 -2.52
C ASN A 149 -16.31 -29.04 -2.88
N GLU A 150 -17.43 -29.31 -2.20
CA GLU A 150 -18.19 -30.55 -2.39
C GLU A 150 -18.72 -30.73 -3.83
N ALA A 151 -19.00 -29.64 -4.55
CA ALA A 151 -19.54 -29.69 -5.90
C ALA A 151 -18.47 -30.03 -6.96
N THR A 152 -17.21 -29.62 -6.73
CA THR A 152 -16.12 -29.78 -7.71
C THR A 152 -15.05 -30.79 -7.26
N GLY A 153 -15.06 -31.18 -5.98
CA GLY A 153 -13.98 -31.95 -5.35
C GLY A 153 -12.66 -31.18 -5.18
N GLY A 154 -12.60 -29.90 -5.57
CA GLY A 154 -11.39 -29.08 -5.50
C GLY A 154 -11.11 -28.54 -4.09
N THR A 155 -9.84 -28.24 -3.80
CA THR A 155 -9.45 -27.58 -2.54
C THR A 155 -9.54 -26.07 -2.70
N ILE A 156 -10.41 -25.45 -1.91
CA ILE A 156 -10.49 -23.99 -1.76
C ILE A 156 -9.53 -23.59 -0.65
N SER A 157 -8.80 -22.50 -0.87
CA SER A 157 -7.96 -21.87 0.14
C SER A 157 -8.48 -20.48 0.45
N ALA A 158 -8.59 -20.20 1.75
CA ALA A 158 -8.82 -18.87 2.27
C ALA A 158 -7.68 -18.50 3.21
N ALA A 159 -7.17 -17.27 3.11
CA ALA A 159 -6.15 -16.78 4.02
C ALA A 159 -6.40 -15.32 4.36
N LYS A 160 -5.87 -14.87 5.50
CA LYS A 160 -5.90 -13.48 5.93
C LYS A 160 -4.53 -13.08 6.45
N GLY A 161 -4.16 -11.83 6.24
CA GLY A 161 -2.85 -11.36 6.64
C GLY A 161 -2.70 -9.85 6.56
N LEU A 162 -1.44 -9.43 6.54
CA LEU A 162 -1.01 -8.05 6.41
C LEU A 162 0.04 -7.94 5.32
N ALA A 163 -0.13 -6.97 4.43
CA ALA A 163 0.90 -6.51 3.50
C ALA A 163 1.45 -5.19 4.01
N ILE A 164 2.76 -5.00 3.89
CA ILE A 164 3.48 -3.82 4.34
C ILE A 164 4.38 -3.38 3.20
N TRP A 165 4.25 -2.11 2.81
CA TRP A 165 5.18 -1.42 1.94
C TRP A 165 5.87 -0.35 2.77
N PRO A 166 7.10 -0.62 3.27
CA PRO A 166 7.74 0.23 4.26
C PRO A 166 8.12 1.60 3.68
N GLU A 167 8.45 1.66 2.40
CA GLU A 167 8.92 2.86 1.71
C GLU A 167 8.34 2.89 0.29
N MET A 168 7.04 3.13 0.17
CA MET A 168 6.39 3.23 -1.13
C MET A 168 6.76 4.55 -1.78
N ARG A 169 7.62 4.49 -2.81
CA ARG A 169 8.00 5.66 -3.60
C ARG A 169 6.97 5.88 -4.69
N PHE A 170 6.63 7.14 -4.92
CA PHE A 170 5.72 7.55 -5.97
C PHE A 170 6.32 8.68 -6.78
N GLU A 171 6.02 8.68 -8.08
CA GLU A 171 6.34 9.76 -8.99
C GLU A 171 5.14 10.03 -9.90
N PHE A 172 4.86 11.31 -10.12
CA PHE A 172 3.87 11.77 -11.09
C PHE A 172 4.50 12.65 -12.15
N PRO A 173 4.19 12.43 -13.44
CA PRO A 173 4.57 13.36 -14.48
C PRO A 173 3.87 14.71 -14.29
N GLY A 174 4.64 15.79 -14.42
CA GLY A 174 4.23 17.15 -14.08
C GLY A 174 2.90 17.62 -14.69
N ARG A 175 2.29 18.61 -14.01
CA ARG A 175 0.91 19.17 -14.13
C ARG A 175 -0.23 18.35 -13.54
N SER A 176 -0.10 17.03 -13.40
CA SER A 176 -1.15 16.19 -12.79
C SER A 176 -1.01 16.05 -11.28
N ALA A 177 0.21 16.18 -10.78
CA ALA A 177 0.50 16.14 -9.35
C ALA A 177 0.14 17.47 -8.68
N LYS A 178 -0.71 17.40 -7.68
CA LYS A 178 -0.95 18.50 -6.75
C LYS A 178 -0.35 18.11 -5.41
N SER A 179 0.41 19.03 -4.82
CA SER A 179 0.90 18.94 -3.44
C SER A 179 -0.17 18.36 -2.51
N GLY A 180 0.16 17.26 -1.83
CA GLY A 180 -0.75 16.54 -0.93
C GLY A 180 -1.44 15.31 -1.55
N MET A 181 -1.25 15.02 -2.83
CA MET A 181 -1.76 13.78 -3.44
C MET A 181 -1.04 12.52 -2.96
N LEU A 182 0.19 12.66 -2.45
CA LEU A 182 1.10 11.55 -2.17
C LEU A 182 1.21 11.15 -0.70
N GLY A 183 0.43 11.77 0.19
CA GLY A 183 0.51 11.43 1.62
C GLY A 183 1.87 11.70 2.21
N THR A 184 2.44 12.85 1.89
CA THR A 184 3.71 13.27 2.48
C THR A 184 3.51 13.46 3.97
N GLY A 185 4.02 12.52 4.77
CA GLY A 185 4.33 12.80 6.18
C GLY A 185 5.16 14.07 6.31
N PRO A 186 5.32 14.61 7.53
CA PRO A 186 5.84 15.96 7.74
C PRO A 186 7.14 16.18 6.95
N THR A 187 7.10 17.14 6.04
CA THR A 187 8.28 17.64 5.33
C THR A 187 9.36 17.90 6.38
N PRO A 188 10.61 17.42 6.21
CA PRO A 188 11.71 17.84 7.08
C PRO A 188 11.70 19.36 7.12
N PRO A 189 11.82 20.00 8.30
CA PRO A 189 11.75 21.44 8.37
C PRO A 189 12.82 22.00 7.42
N GLU A 190 12.37 22.77 6.42
CA GLU A 190 13.26 23.68 5.72
C GLU A 190 14.00 24.46 6.80
N SER A 191 15.32 24.46 6.71
CA SER A 191 16.18 25.18 7.63
C SER A 191 15.93 26.68 7.48
N GLU A 192 14.88 27.18 8.14
CA GLU A 192 14.69 28.60 8.35
C GLU A 192 15.73 29.05 9.38
N SER A 193 16.70 29.76 8.82
CA SER A 193 17.66 30.57 9.52
C SER A 193 16.99 31.45 10.59
N ASN A 194 17.40 31.21 11.84
CA ASN A 194 17.79 32.23 12.80
C ASN A 194 16.71 33.24 13.24
N GLN A 195 15.94 32.90 14.27
CA GLN A 195 15.48 33.89 15.25
C GLN A 195 15.76 33.41 16.66
N ALA A 196 16.58 34.22 17.36
CA ALA A 196 16.93 34.06 18.75
C ALA A 196 15.68 34.23 19.62
N VAL A 197 15.38 33.21 20.42
CA VAL A 197 14.39 33.29 21.50
C VAL A 197 15.12 33.70 22.77
N THR A 198 14.85 34.92 23.22
CA THR A 198 15.17 35.38 24.56
C THR A 198 14.34 34.61 25.58
N GLU A 199 15.07 33.98 26.48
CA GLU A 199 14.66 33.31 27.71
C GLU A 199 13.94 34.30 28.62
N ASP A 200 12.71 34.01 29.02
CA ASP A 200 12.18 34.58 30.25
C ASP A 200 11.42 33.54 31.07
N ARG A 201 11.80 33.56 32.34
CA ARG A 201 11.61 32.58 33.40
C ARG A 201 10.36 32.95 34.18
N GLN A 202 9.43 32.03 34.36
CA GLN A 202 8.52 32.14 35.50
C GLN A 202 8.12 30.79 36.08
N THR A 203 8.18 30.77 37.41
CA THR A 203 8.20 29.65 38.31
C THR A 203 6.82 29.33 38.88
N ASP A 204 6.78 28.16 39.54
CA ASP A 204 5.96 27.80 40.71
C ASP A 204 4.58 27.17 40.48
N GLY A 205 4.53 25.86 40.79
CA GLY A 205 3.82 25.44 42.00
C GLY A 205 2.72 24.38 41.85
N PRO A 206 2.47 23.55 42.90
CA PRO A 206 2.13 22.14 42.75
C PRO A 206 0.74 21.75 43.28
N ALA A 207 0.23 20.56 42.92
CA ALA A 207 -0.80 19.79 43.64
C ALA A 207 -1.11 18.47 42.87
N SER A 208 -0.70 17.30 43.38
CA SER A 208 -1.53 16.32 44.14
C SER A 208 -2.49 15.51 43.24
N SER A 209 -2.16 14.25 42.93
CA SER A 209 -2.71 13.03 43.55
C SER A 209 -4.18 12.74 43.21
N GLU A 210 -4.47 11.63 42.53
CA GLU A 210 -5.21 10.50 43.11
C GLU A 210 -5.41 9.38 42.08
N ALA A 211 -5.24 8.17 42.58
CA ALA A 211 -5.53 6.91 41.90
C ALA A 211 -6.97 6.51 42.18
N ALA A 212 -7.64 5.91 41.21
CA ALA A 212 -8.77 5.01 41.46
C ALA A 212 -8.89 4.01 40.30
N SER A 213 -8.33 2.83 40.54
CA SER A 213 -8.65 1.59 39.84
C SER A 213 -9.98 1.08 40.37
N GLU A 214 -11.00 1.00 39.52
CA GLU A 214 -12.27 0.37 39.87
C GLU A 214 -12.46 -0.90 39.04
N SER A 215 -12.24 -2.02 39.74
CA SER A 215 -12.58 -3.38 39.37
C SER A 215 -14.09 -3.59 39.45
N MET A 216 -14.71 -4.12 38.40
CA MET A 216 -16.04 -4.72 38.50
C MET A 216 -16.04 -6.11 37.88
N ASP A 217 -15.95 -7.08 38.78
CA ASP A 217 -16.35 -8.46 38.62
C ASP A 217 -17.79 -8.57 38.09
N ALA A 218 -17.99 -9.40 37.06
CA ALA A 218 -19.30 -9.92 36.71
C ALA A 218 -19.22 -11.46 36.62
N PRO A 219 -20.04 -12.21 37.39
CA PRO A 219 -19.93 -13.66 37.46
C PRO A 219 -20.55 -14.35 36.24
N LEU A 220 -19.81 -15.32 35.71
CA LEU A 220 -20.29 -16.39 34.84
C LEU A 220 -21.46 -17.13 35.48
N ARG A 221 -22.65 -17.03 34.90
CA ARG A 221 -23.76 -17.97 35.12
C ARG A 221 -23.74 -19.05 34.06
N ALA A 222 -23.29 -20.23 34.46
CA ALA A 222 -23.49 -21.48 33.76
C ALA A 222 -24.99 -21.85 33.76
N ALA A 223 -25.58 -22.01 32.58
CA ALA A 223 -26.86 -22.68 32.42
C ALA A 223 -26.60 -24.12 31.95
N ASN A 224 -26.69 -25.04 32.90
CA ASN A 224 -26.89 -26.46 32.67
C ASN A 224 -28.24 -26.66 31.95
N GLY A 225 -28.22 -27.37 30.81
CA GLY A 225 -29.41 -27.85 30.13
C GLY A 225 -29.15 -29.21 29.51
N ARG A 226 -29.40 -30.27 30.28
CA ARG A 226 -29.30 -31.69 29.90
C ARG A 226 -30.71 -32.17 29.48
N VAL A 227 -30.84 -32.67 28.24
CA VAL A 227 -31.45 -33.97 27.78
C VAL A 227 -32.83 -34.37 28.38
N PRO A 228 -33.86 -34.83 27.62
CA PRO A 228 -33.79 -36.12 26.88
C PRO A 228 -34.64 -36.35 25.61
N GLU A 229 -34.22 -37.42 24.91
CA GLU A 229 -34.89 -38.34 23.95
C GLU A 229 -35.50 -37.82 22.65
#